data_AF-A0A731UUN9-F1
#
_entry.id   AF-A0A731UUN9-F1
#
_cell.length_a   1.000
_cell.length_b   1.000
_cell.length_c   1.000
_cell.angle_alpha   90.00
_cell.angle_beta   90.00
_cell.angle_gamma   90.00
#
_symmetry.space_group_name_H-M   'P 1'
#
loop_
_entity.id
_entity.type
_entity.pdbx_description
1 polymer ?
#
loop_
_entity_poly.entity_id
_entity_poly.type
_entity_poly.pdbx_seq_one_letter_code
_entity_poly.pdbx_strand_id
1 'polypeptide(L)'
;MIEPGQHGKNLQDIPEQCFDYGFDREDRWPGLVLASTVTVPNGNTDGWRLATQSCGGFSCDEFQAAVLPLPVRPEMLRFLETVAEEEFSPAPLDYFNMMDAGDAAAVKKGYLSCLHRAGLSCSEHNLSLLTQALYPVDATAENMKVLAGNCTELAAMKVPGGLTIFIVGQNCD
;
A
#
# COMPACT_ATOMS: atom_id res chain seq x y z
N MET A 1 -16.06 -6.46 -5.37
CA MET A 1 -16.36 -5.47 -6.43
C MET A 1 -17.02 -4.28 -5.75
N ILE A 2 -16.63 -3.06 -6.12
CA ILE A 2 -17.19 -1.84 -5.53
C ILE A 2 -18.60 -1.61 -6.07
N GLU A 3 -19.53 -1.17 -5.22
CA GLU A 3 -20.89 -0.86 -5.67
C GLU A 3 -20.89 0.39 -6.56
N PRO A 4 -21.67 0.45 -7.66
CA PRO A 4 -21.69 1.61 -8.56
C PRO A 4 -21.98 2.94 -7.86
N GLY A 5 -22.79 2.92 -6.79
CA GLY A 5 -23.13 4.10 -5.99
C GLY A 5 -21.99 4.63 -5.10
N GLN A 6 -20.85 3.94 -5.05
CA GLN A 6 -19.66 4.35 -4.30
C GLN A 6 -18.60 5.02 -5.17
N HIS A 7 -18.66 4.89 -6.50
CA HIS A 7 -17.67 5.44 -7.41
C HIS A 7 -17.53 6.97 -7.25
N GLY A 8 -16.29 7.44 -7.13
CA GLY A 8 -15.97 8.86 -7.00
C GLY A 8 -16.24 9.48 -5.63
N LYS A 9 -16.76 8.72 -4.66
CA LYS A 9 -16.92 9.21 -3.27
C LYS A 9 -15.57 9.31 -2.58
N ASN A 10 -15.45 10.22 -1.61
CA ASN A 10 -14.34 10.16 -0.67
C ASN A 10 -14.50 8.93 0.22
N LEU A 11 -13.40 8.27 0.52
CA LEU A 11 -13.43 7.05 1.34
C LEU A 11 -13.97 7.33 2.75
N GLN A 12 -13.64 8.48 3.33
CA GLN A 12 -14.15 8.93 4.64
C GLN A 12 -15.69 9.08 4.70
N ASP A 13 -16.35 9.22 3.55
CA ASP A 13 -17.81 9.39 3.46
C ASP A 13 -18.53 8.03 3.30
N ILE A 14 -17.77 6.93 3.21
CA ILE A 14 -18.29 5.58 3.03
C ILE A 14 -18.36 4.87 4.40
N PRO A 15 -19.49 4.23 4.76
CA PRO A 15 -19.59 3.48 6.00
C PRO A 15 -18.59 2.33 6.09
N GLU A 16 -18.03 2.09 7.28
CA GLU A 16 -17.01 1.05 7.54
C GLU A 16 -17.47 -0.35 7.13
N GLN A 17 -18.76 -0.68 7.27
CA GLN A 17 -19.31 -1.98 6.85
C GLN A 17 -19.23 -2.26 5.35
N CYS A 18 -18.88 -1.25 4.54
CA CYS A 18 -18.65 -1.41 3.11
C CYS A 18 -17.21 -1.89 2.79
N PHE A 19 -16.31 -1.94 3.77
CA PHE A 19 -14.91 -2.32 3.60
C PHE A 19 -14.68 -3.77 4.02
N ASP A 20 -14.13 -4.57 3.10
CA ASP A 20 -13.68 -5.93 3.42
C ASP A 20 -12.35 -5.86 4.19
N TYR A 21 -12.15 -6.75 5.17
CA TYR A 21 -10.86 -6.84 5.87
C TYR A 21 -9.72 -7.37 4.99
N GLY A 22 -8.53 -6.81 5.18
CA GLY A 22 -7.27 -7.19 4.55
C GLY A 22 -7.06 -6.53 3.19
N PHE A 23 -5.84 -6.05 2.89
CA PHE A 23 -5.50 -5.48 1.57
C PHE A 23 -5.15 -6.55 0.51
N ASP A 24 -4.61 -7.71 0.88
CA ASP A 24 -4.54 -8.88 0.00
C ASP A 24 -5.42 -10.00 0.57
N ARG A 25 -6.21 -10.66 -0.28
CA ARG A 25 -7.16 -11.73 0.11
C ARG A 25 -6.70 -13.12 -0.31
N GLU A 26 -5.61 -13.22 -1.07
CA GLU A 26 -5.19 -14.49 -1.67
C GLU A 26 -4.24 -15.31 -0.77
N ASP A 27 -4.14 -15.00 0.52
CA ASP A 27 -3.12 -15.56 1.44
C ASP A 27 -1.69 -15.46 0.89
N ARG A 28 -1.46 -14.54 -0.06
CA ARG A 28 -0.16 -14.26 -0.63
C ARG A 28 0.62 -13.43 0.36
N TRP A 29 1.83 -13.87 0.64
CA TRP A 29 2.76 -13.13 1.44
C TRP A 29 4.11 -13.00 0.73
N PRO A 30 4.65 -11.77 0.60
CA PRO A 30 3.95 -10.49 0.79
C PRO A 30 2.89 -10.22 -0.28
N GLY A 31 1.87 -9.44 0.07
CA GLY A 31 0.87 -8.98 -0.89
C GLY A 31 1.34 -7.75 -1.67
N LEU A 32 0.70 -7.48 -2.80
CA LEU A 32 0.94 -6.28 -3.59
C LEU A 32 -0.39 -5.73 -4.11
N VAL A 33 -0.67 -4.45 -3.83
CA VAL A 33 -1.91 -3.81 -4.28
C VAL A 33 -1.65 -2.43 -4.86
N LEU A 34 -2.46 -2.05 -5.83
CA LEU A 34 -2.66 -0.67 -6.21
C LEU A 34 -3.81 -0.11 -5.38
N ALA A 35 -3.61 1.04 -4.75
CA ALA A 35 -4.58 1.65 -3.85
C ALA A 35 -4.89 3.08 -4.27
N SER A 36 -6.16 3.46 -4.17
CA SER A 36 -6.56 4.84 -3.98
C SER A 36 -6.92 5.07 -2.53
N THR A 37 -6.31 6.09 -1.94
CA THR A 37 -6.34 6.36 -0.50
C THR A 37 -7.21 7.55 -0.12
N VAL A 38 -7.83 8.21 -1.11
CA VAL A 38 -8.67 9.40 -0.89
C VAL A 38 -10.07 9.21 -1.46
N THR A 39 -10.16 8.77 -2.72
CA THR A 39 -11.45 8.64 -3.42
C THR A 39 -11.59 7.28 -4.08
N VAL A 40 -12.82 6.80 -4.23
CA VAL A 40 -13.09 5.61 -5.01
C VAL A 40 -12.82 5.90 -6.49
N PRO A 41 -12.01 5.09 -7.21
CA PRO A 41 -11.75 5.28 -8.63
C PRO A 41 -13.04 5.40 -9.45
N ASN A 42 -13.05 6.36 -10.38
CA ASN A 42 -14.10 6.51 -11.37
C ASN A 42 -13.72 5.76 -12.65
N GLY A 43 -14.62 4.94 -13.18
CA GLY A 43 -14.43 4.23 -14.46
C GLY A 43 -14.54 2.71 -14.32
N ASN A 44 -13.69 1.97 -15.02
CA ASN A 44 -13.65 0.52 -14.91
C ASN A 44 -13.03 0.13 -13.54
N THR A 45 -13.90 -0.35 -12.65
CA THR A 45 -13.54 -0.83 -11.31
C THR A 45 -13.50 -2.36 -11.22
N ASP A 46 -13.41 -3.06 -12.36
CA ASP A 46 -13.21 -4.50 -12.39
C ASP A 46 -11.98 -4.89 -11.55
N GLY A 47 -12.17 -5.81 -10.61
CA GLY A 47 -11.14 -6.25 -9.67
C GLY A 47 -10.90 -5.31 -8.47
N TRP A 48 -11.39 -4.07 -8.51
CA TRP A 48 -11.31 -3.17 -7.36
C TRP A 48 -12.30 -3.56 -6.26
N ARG A 49 -11.92 -3.25 -5.03
CA ARG A 49 -12.76 -3.42 -3.84
C ARG A 49 -12.43 -2.35 -2.81
N LEU A 50 -13.37 -2.11 -1.90
CA LEU A 50 -13.09 -1.34 -0.69
C LEU A 50 -12.49 -2.28 0.35
N ALA A 51 -11.38 -1.87 0.95
CA ALA A 51 -10.65 -2.67 1.92
C ALA A 51 -10.23 -1.83 3.13
N THR A 52 -10.25 -2.45 4.31
CA THR A 52 -9.59 -1.93 5.51
C THR A 52 -8.44 -2.86 5.88
N GLN A 53 -7.34 -2.29 6.37
CA GLN A 53 -6.17 -3.03 6.86
C GLN A 53 -5.80 -2.51 8.24
N SER A 54 -5.63 -3.41 9.20
CA SER A 54 -4.98 -3.08 10.46
C SER A 54 -3.51 -2.78 10.17
N CYS A 55 -3.06 -1.59 10.53
CA CYS A 55 -1.72 -1.12 10.23
C CYS A 55 -1.25 -0.14 11.32
N GLY A 56 -0.37 -0.60 12.20
CA GLY A 56 0.07 0.18 13.36
C GLY A 56 0.45 -0.66 14.56
N GLY A 57 0.48 -1.99 14.42
CA GLY A 57 0.81 -2.90 15.51
C GLY A 57 -0.13 -2.69 16.68
N PHE A 58 0.44 -2.33 17.83
CA PHE A 58 -0.30 -2.14 19.07
C PHE A 58 -1.16 -0.87 19.13
N SER A 59 -1.08 0.02 18.13
CA SER A 59 -1.98 1.19 18.09
C SER A 59 -3.39 0.86 17.59
N CYS A 60 -3.60 -0.35 17.03
CA CYS A 60 -4.87 -0.77 16.43
C CYS A 60 -5.40 0.20 15.35
N ASP A 61 -4.50 0.91 14.68
CA ASP A 61 -4.87 1.83 13.60
C ASP A 61 -5.37 1.04 12.38
N GLU A 62 -6.37 1.60 11.69
CA GLU A 62 -6.91 1.05 10.45
C GLU A 62 -6.68 2.00 9.28
N PHE A 63 -6.43 1.43 8.11
CA PHE A 63 -6.30 2.18 6.87
C PHE A 63 -7.28 1.67 5.83
N GLN A 64 -8.15 2.58 5.38
CA GLN A 64 -9.19 2.30 4.39
C GLN A 64 -8.74 2.77 3.01
N ALA A 65 -8.91 1.92 2.00
CA ALA A 65 -8.60 2.23 0.61
C ALA A 65 -9.55 1.52 -0.35
N ALA A 66 -9.70 2.07 -1.55
CA ALA A 66 -10.06 1.27 -2.70
C ALA A 66 -8.80 0.57 -3.20
N VAL A 67 -8.80 -0.76 -3.28
CA VAL A 67 -7.61 -1.55 -3.65
C VAL A 67 -7.89 -2.45 -4.85
N LEU A 68 -6.87 -2.63 -5.67
CA LEU A 68 -6.79 -3.59 -6.77
C LEU A 68 -5.56 -4.48 -6.53
N PRO A 69 -5.74 -5.79 -6.27
CA PRO A 69 -4.61 -6.71 -6.17
C PRO A 69 -3.78 -6.74 -7.45
N LEU A 70 -2.46 -6.74 -7.29
CA LEU A 70 -1.50 -6.80 -8.38
C LEU A 70 -0.78 -8.15 -8.35
N PRO A 71 -0.45 -8.73 -9.51
CA PRO A 71 0.47 -9.86 -9.54
C PRO A 71 1.86 -9.39 -9.07
N VAL A 72 2.57 -10.27 -8.37
CA VAL A 72 3.98 -10.06 -8.01
C VAL A 72 4.85 -10.71 -9.07
N ARG A 73 5.83 -9.97 -9.60
CA ARG A 73 6.86 -10.57 -10.44
C ARG A 73 7.72 -11.52 -9.58
N PRO A 74 7.92 -12.78 -9.99
CA PRO A 74 8.67 -13.76 -9.19
C PRO A 74 10.06 -13.29 -8.79
N GLU A 75 10.73 -12.51 -9.65
CA GLU A 75 12.07 -11.97 -9.35
C GLU A 75 12.08 -10.97 -8.19
N MET A 76 10.93 -10.32 -7.90
CA MET A 76 10.80 -9.33 -6.85
C MET A 76 10.37 -9.94 -5.51
N LEU A 77 9.95 -11.21 -5.46
CA LEU A 77 9.38 -11.81 -4.26
C LEU A 77 10.32 -11.68 -3.05
N ARG A 78 11.60 -12.05 -3.21
CA ARG A 78 12.62 -11.91 -2.15
C ARG A 78 12.79 -10.48 -1.65
N PHE A 79 12.73 -9.51 -2.56
CA PHE A 79 12.83 -8.11 -2.17
C PHE A 79 11.60 -7.66 -1.38
N LEU A 80 10.41 -8.08 -1.80
CA LEU A 80 9.18 -7.79 -1.07
C LEU A 80 9.21 -8.43 0.33
N GLU A 81 9.74 -9.65 0.47
CA GLU A 81 9.90 -10.32 1.77
C GLU A 81 10.78 -9.48 2.69
N THR A 82 11.95 -9.02 2.22
CA THR A 82 12.84 -8.11 2.97
C THR A 82 12.14 -6.80 3.40
N VAL A 83 11.22 -6.27 2.58
CA VAL A 83 10.42 -5.09 2.96
C VAL A 83 9.38 -5.45 4.02
N ALA A 84 8.65 -6.55 3.84
CA ALA A 84 7.62 -7.01 4.76
C ALA A 84 8.18 -7.50 6.11
N GLU A 85 9.42 -7.97 6.13
CA GLU A 85 10.20 -8.30 7.33
C GLU A 85 10.91 -7.08 7.92
N GLU A 86 10.71 -5.90 7.33
CA GLU A 86 11.18 -4.61 7.86
C GLU A 86 12.71 -4.50 8.00
N GLU A 87 13.48 -5.26 7.22
CA GLU A 87 14.96 -5.27 7.28
C GLU A 87 15.59 -3.89 7.01
N PHE A 88 14.82 -2.93 6.49
CA PHE A 88 15.23 -1.54 6.31
C PHE A 88 15.26 -0.73 7.62
N SER A 89 14.68 -1.26 8.70
CA SER A 89 14.56 -0.63 10.00
C SER A 89 15.50 -1.29 11.03
N PRO A 90 16.09 -0.53 11.96
CA PRO A 90 16.89 -1.11 13.04
C PRO A 90 16.04 -1.80 14.13
N ALA A 91 14.73 -1.58 14.15
CA ALA A 91 13.79 -2.15 15.11
C ALA A 91 12.43 -2.43 14.43
N PRO A 92 11.62 -3.37 14.96
CA PRO A 92 10.27 -3.62 14.47
C PRO A 92 9.40 -2.36 14.48
N LEU A 93 8.47 -2.25 13.53
CA LEU A 93 7.57 -1.10 13.40
C LEU A 93 6.31 -1.19 14.28
N ASP A 94 6.25 -2.13 15.24
CA ASP A 94 5.14 -2.34 16.19
C ASP A 94 4.66 -1.07 16.90
N TYR A 95 5.55 -0.09 17.07
CA TYR A 95 5.32 1.19 17.73
C TYR A 95 5.62 2.38 16.82
N PHE A 96 5.61 2.20 15.49
CA PHE A 96 6.05 3.24 14.54
C PHE A 96 5.34 4.58 14.74
N ASN A 97 4.03 4.55 14.99
CA ASN A 97 3.23 5.76 15.22
C ASN A 97 3.52 6.44 16.57
N MET A 98 4.25 5.78 17.46
CA MET A 98 4.68 6.28 18.76
C MET A 98 6.19 6.62 18.81
N MET A 99 6.94 6.35 17.74
CA MET A 99 8.36 6.71 17.65
C MET A 99 8.54 8.22 17.70
N ASP A 100 9.66 8.67 18.27
CA ASP A 100 10.02 10.08 18.14
C ASP A 100 10.35 10.44 16.68
N ALA A 101 10.35 11.74 16.39
CA ALA A 101 10.54 12.22 15.02
C ALA A 101 11.90 11.84 14.42
N GLY A 102 12.94 11.67 15.24
CA GLY A 102 14.27 11.26 14.80
C GLY A 102 14.31 9.80 14.37
N ASP A 103 13.74 8.92 15.20
CA ASP A 103 13.64 7.49 14.90
C ASP A 103 12.75 7.23 13.69
N ALA A 104 11.57 7.87 13.63
CA ALA A 104 10.68 7.78 12.48
C ALA A 104 11.35 8.26 11.17
N ALA A 105 12.16 9.32 11.24
CA ALA A 105 12.93 9.81 10.09
C ALA A 105 14.04 8.82 9.68
N ALA A 106 14.71 8.15 10.63
CA ALA A 106 15.70 7.13 10.35
C ALA A 106 15.08 5.92 9.64
N VAL A 107 13.92 5.45 10.10
CA VAL A 107 13.15 4.38 9.45
C VAL A 107 12.76 4.77 8.03
N LYS A 108 12.16 5.96 7.84
CA LYS A 108 11.78 6.46 6.51
C LYS A 108 12.97 6.54 5.55
N LYS A 109 14.13 6.97 6.04
CA LYS A 109 15.38 7.00 5.27
C LYS A 109 15.87 5.60 4.90
N GLY A 110 15.80 4.65 5.83
CA GLY A 110 16.12 3.24 5.60
C GLY A 110 15.21 2.65 4.52
N TYR A 111 13.90 2.89 4.63
CA TYR A 111 12.90 2.46 3.66
C TYR A 111 13.18 3.00 2.25
N LEU A 112 13.39 4.31 2.11
CA LEU A 112 13.74 4.93 0.82
C LEU A 112 15.02 4.34 0.22
N SER A 113 16.04 4.12 1.06
CA SER A 113 17.29 3.50 0.63
C SER A 113 17.07 2.07 0.16
N CYS A 114 16.18 1.33 0.83
CA CYS A 114 15.78 -0.02 0.43
C CYS A 114 15.12 -0.02 -0.95
N LEU A 115 14.11 0.83 -1.17
CA LEU A 115 13.42 0.98 -2.46
C LEU A 115 14.38 1.37 -3.60
N HIS A 116 15.26 2.35 -3.35
CA HIS A 116 16.20 2.82 -4.37
C HIS A 116 17.15 1.71 -4.86
N ARG A 117 17.57 0.79 -3.99
CA ARG A 117 18.40 -0.37 -4.39
C ARG A 117 17.68 -1.30 -5.37
N ALA A 118 16.36 -1.38 -5.29
CA ALA A 118 15.52 -2.14 -6.21
C ALA A 118 15.07 -1.32 -7.45
N GLY A 119 15.54 -0.08 -7.58
CA GLY A 119 15.13 0.81 -8.66
C GLY A 119 13.70 1.35 -8.53
N LEU A 120 13.16 1.37 -7.30
CA LEU A 120 11.82 1.87 -6.99
C LEU A 120 11.89 3.28 -6.40
N SER A 121 10.83 4.07 -6.60
CA SER A 121 10.67 5.41 -6.00
C SER A 121 9.51 5.48 -5.01
N CYS A 122 9.64 6.34 -4.02
CA CYS A 122 8.54 6.78 -3.18
C CYS A 122 8.67 8.27 -2.90
N SER A 123 7.65 9.04 -3.29
CA SER A 123 7.52 10.46 -3.01
C SER A 123 7.31 10.71 -1.52
N GLU A 124 7.59 11.94 -1.05
CA GLU A 124 7.34 12.32 0.35
C GLU A 124 5.87 12.18 0.73
N HIS A 125 4.96 12.44 -0.21
CA HIS A 125 3.52 12.26 -0.01
C HIS A 125 3.19 10.80 0.30
N ASN A 126 3.61 9.87 -0.55
CA ASN A 126 3.37 8.44 -0.32
C ASN A 126 4.13 7.92 0.90
N LEU A 127 5.34 8.43 1.16
CA LEU A 127 6.13 8.03 2.33
C LEU A 127 5.47 8.40 3.66
N SER A 128 4.61 9.42 3.68
CA SER A 128 3.80 9.74 4.87
C SER A 128 2.75 8.68 5.20
N LEU A 129 2.44 7.78 4.25
CA LEU A 129 1.51 6.65 4.42
C LEU A 129 2.22 5.39 4.91
N LEU A 130 3.54 5.44 5.15
CA LEU A 130 4.28 4.30 5.69
C LEU A 130 3.77 3.97 7.08
N THR A 131 3.32 2.72 7.27
CA THR A 131 2.92 2.17 8.56
C THR A 131 3.42 0.72 8.67
N GLN A 132 3.28 0.10 9.83
CA GLN A 132 3.45 -1.34 9.94
C GLN A 132 2.37 -2.05 9.11
N ALA A 133 2.79 -3.07 8.35
CA ALA A 133 2.05 -3.84 7.36
C ALA A 133 1.70 -3.13 6.03
N LEU A 134 1.87 -1.81 5.90
CA LEU A 134 1.65 -1.10 4.62
C LEU A 134 2.88 -0.27 4.22
N TYR A 135 3.60 -0.75 3.21
CA TYR A 135 4.83 -0.11 2.74
C TYR A 135 4.58 0.55 1.35
N PRO A 136 4.52 1.89 1.29
CA PRO A 136 4.09 2.62 0.09
C PRO A 136 5.19 2.75 -0.95
N VAL A 137 4.82 2.66 -2.22
CA VAL A 137 5.65 2.89 -3.41
C VAL A 137 4.84 3.78 -4.36
N ASP A 138 5.49 4.66 -5.12
CA ASP A 138 4.74 5.48 -6.07
C ASP A 138 4.11 4.62 -7.17
N ALA A 139 2.86 4.89 -7.52
CA ALA A 139 2.20 4.24 -8.65
C ALA A 139 2.64 4.85 -10.00
N THR A 140 3.93 4.76 -10.31
CA THR A 140 4.50 5.12 -11.61
C THR A 140 4.54 3.91 -12.54
N ALA A 141 4.62 4.17 -13.85
CA ALA A 141 4.78 3.10 -14.85
C ALA A 141 6.08 2.32 -14.63
N GLU A 142 7.14 3.01 -14.19
CA GLU A 142 8.45 2.46 -13.88
C GLU A 142 8.36 1.49 -12.70
N ASN A 143 7.78 1.91 -11.57
CA ASN A 143 7.64 1.06 -10.38
C ASN A 143 6.72 -0.12 -10.65
N MET A 144 5.60 0.10 -11.37
CA MET A 144 4.68 -0.97 -11.77
C MET A 144 5.38 -2.03 -12.62
N LYS A 145 6.18 -1.61 -13.60
CA LYS A 145 6.95 -2.52 -14.45
C LYS A 145 7.96 -3.35 -13.65
N VAL A 146 8.60 -2.76 -12.65
CA VAL A 146 9.53 -3.47 -11.76
C VAL A 146 8.78 -4.49 -10.91
N LEU A 147 7.66 -4.11 -10.28
CA LEU A 147 6.96 -4.92 -9.28
C LEU A 147 6.00 -5.97 -9.86
N ALA A 148 5.20 -5.59 -10.84
CA ALA A 148 4.07 -6.37 -11.36
C ALA A 148 4.12 -6.59 -12.89
N GLY A 149 5.06 -5.94 -13.59
CA GLY A 149 5.19 -6.03 -15.04
C GLY A 149 4.21 -5.10 -15.77
N ASN A 150 3.81 -5.47 -17.00
CA ASN A 150 2.91 -4.65 -17.83
C ASN A 150 1.43 -5.03 -17.63
N CYS A 151 1.03 -5.35 -16.40
CA CYS A 151 -0.29 -5.90 -16.10
C CYS A 151 -1.40 -4.85 -16.00
N THR A 152 -1.07 -3.57 -15.83
CA THR A 152 -2.04 -2.52 -15.52
C THR A 152 -1.74 -1.24 -16.28
N GLU A 153 -2.72 -0.71 -17.01
CA GLU A 153 -2.65 0.61 -17.63
C GLU A 153 -2.98 1.71 -16.63
N LEU A 154 -2.00 2.08 -15.79
CA LEU A 154 -2.13 3.17 -14.82
C LEU A 154 -2.63 4.48 -15.46
N ALA A 155 -2.22 4.77 -16.70
CA ALA A 155 -2.61 5.98 -17.42
C ALA A 155 -4.11 6.06 -17.74
N ALA A 156 -4.81 4.92 -17.77
CA ALA A 156 -6.26 4.87 -17.98
C ALA A 156 -7.05 5.18 -16.70
N MET A 157 -6.40 5.13 -15.52
CA MET A 157 -7.04 5.28 -14.22
C MET A 157 -6.99 6.75 -13.77
N LYS A 158 -8.10 7.47 -13.95
CA LYS A 158 -8.23 8.86 -13.48
C LYS A 158 -8.72 8.88 -12.04
N VAL A 159 -7.78 8.95 -11.09
CA VAL A 159 -8.08 8.92 -9.66
C VAL A 159 -7.63 10.23 -8.99
N PRO A 160 -8.58 11.07 -8.53
CA PRO A 160 -8.26 12.25 -7.72
C PRO A 160 -7.53 11.87 -6.43
N GLY A 161 -6.44 12.58 -6.13
CA GLY A 161 -5.54 12.25 -5.01
C GLY A 161 -4.41 11.27 -5.38
N GLY A 162 -4.44 10.71 -6.60
CA GLY A 162 -3.42 9.81 -7.08
C GLY A 162 -3.62 8.37 -6.65
N LEU A 163 -2.61 7.56 -6.95
CA LEU A 163 -2.54 6.14 -6.65
C LEU A 163 -1.23 5.84 -5.92
N THR A 164 -1.29 4.85 -5.04
CA THR A 164 -0.15 4.35 -4.28
C THR A 164 -0.09 2.85 -4.49
N ILE A 165 1.11 2.29 -4.70
CA ILE A 165 1.31 0.85 -4.62
C ILE A 165 1.66 0.54 -3.16
N PHE A 166 0.96 -0.41 -2.54
CA PHE A 166 1.37 -0.93 -1.24
C PHE A 166 1.95 -2.32 -1.39
N ILE A 167 3.14 -2.51 -0.83
CA ILE A 167 3.62 -3.82 -0.42
C ILE A 167 2.91 -4.11 0.91
N VAL A 168 2.21 -5.24 0.96
CA VAL A 168 1.35 -5.59 2.11
C VAL A 168 2.08 -6.66 2.92
N GLY A 169 2.52 -6.27 4.12
CA GLY A 169 3.09 -7.17 5.10
C GLY A 169 2.02 -7.85 5.95
N GLN A 170 2.45 -8.58 6.98
CA GLN A 170 1.57 -9.06 8.03
C GLN A 170 1.54 -8.02 9.16
N ASN A 171 0.35 -7.68 9.64
CA ASN A 171 0.22 -7.09 10.96
C ASN A 171 0.17 -8.27 11.93
N CYS A 172 1.16 -8.38 12.82
CA CYS A 172 1.13 -9.39 13.87
C CYS A 172 0.10 -8.96 14.92
N ASP A 173 -1.04 -9.64 14.96
CA ASP A 173 -1.90 -9.67 16.16
C ASP A 173 -1.31 -10.62 17.22
#